data_AF-A0A7C8I1K6-F1
#
_entry.id   AF-A0A7C8I1K6-F1
#
_cell.length_a   1.000
_cell.length_b   1.000
_cell.length_c   1.000
_cell.angle_alpha   90.00
_cell.angle_beta   90.00
_cell.angle_gamma   90.00
#
_symmetry.space_group_name_H-M   'P 1'
#
loop_
_entity.id
_entity.type
_entity.pdbx_description
1 polymer ?
#
loop_
_entity_poly.entity_id
_entity_poly.type
_entity_poly.pdbx_seq_one_letter_code
_entity_poly.pdbx_strand_id
1 'polypeptide(L)'
;MIDVFHQLHCLNLLRQATWLPYYRTHTHIVRTPAPFSDSDVGIRLHLDHCIETLRLTLMCHGDTTPSLMMEDPESPLGVSTDFSSHRMCRNFEGIREWTRENQIVGTKAMEWEPEKN
;
A
#
# COMPACT_ATOMS: atom_id res chain seq x y z
N MET A 1 0.54 15.92 3.01
CA MET A 1 0.91 14.63 2.37
C MET A 1 0.21 14.55 1.03
N ILE A 2 0.91 14.20 -0.05
CA ILE A 2 0.26 13.90 -1.35
C ILE A 2 -0.47 12.57 -1.25
N ASP A 3 -1.63 12.47 -1.89
CA ASP A 3 -2.57 11.35 -1.72
C ASP A 3 -1.97 9.96 -1.99
N VAL A 4 -1.03 9.82 -2.94
CA VAL A 4 -0.36 8.53 -3.22
C VAL A 4 0.37 7.96 -1.99
N PHE A 5 0.90 8.80 -1.10
CA PHE A 5 1.56 8.31 0.12
C PHE A 5 0.55 7.87 1.19
N HIS A 6 -0.64 8.50 1.22
CA HIS A 6 -1.75 8.04 2.05
C HIS A 6 -2.26 6.68 1.56
N GLN A 7 -2.42 6.52 0.25
CA GLN A 7 -2.79 5.26 -0.39
C GLN A 7 -1.77 4.15 -0.06
N LEU A 8 -0.47 4.43 -0.14
CA LEU A 8 0.58 3.47 0.22
C LEU A 8 0.56 3.11 1.71
N HIS A 9 0.27 4.07 2.58
CA HIS A 9 0.04 3.81 4.00
C HIS A 9 -1.16 2.87 4.22
N CYS A 10 -2.30 3.15 3.59
CA CYS A 10 -3.50 2.31 3.63
C CYS A 10 -3.22 0.89 3.13
N LEU A 11 -2.51 0.74 2.01
CA LEU A 11 -2.11 -0.56 1.47
C LEU A 11 -1.20 -1.32 2.45
N ASN A 12 -0.24 -0.65 3.07
CA ASN A 12 0.66 -1.28 4.03
C ASN A 12 -0.08 -1.69 5.32
N LEU A 13 -1.09 -0.95 5.76
CA LEU A 13 -1.95 -1.37 6.88
C LEU A 13 -2.74 -2.63 6.52
N LEU A 14 -3.36 -2.69 5.34
CA LEU A 14 -4.07 -3.89 4.89
C LEU A 14 -3.14 -5.10 4.79
N ARG A 15 -1.94 -4.92 4.22
CA ARG A 15 -0.90 -5.95 4.15
C ARG A 15 -0.52 -6.50 5.52
N GLN A 16 -0.47 -5.66 6.56
CA GLN A 16 -0.15 -6.12 7.91
C GLN A 16 -1.37 -6.75 8.60
N ALA A 17 -2.58 -6.28 8.30
CA ALA A 17 -3.81 -6.82 8.85
C ALA A 17 -4.04 -8.29 8.45
N THR A 18 -3.62 -8.71 7.24
CA THR A 18 -3.70 -10.12 6.81
C THR A 18 -2.84 -11.06 7.66
N TRP A 19 -1.89 -10.54 8.44
CA TRP A 19 -1.09 -11.31 9.39
C TRP A 19 -0.93 -10.57 10.73
N LEU A 20 -2.01 -9.97 11.22
CA LEU A 20 -2.01 -9.11 12.40
C LEU A 20 -1.35 -9.73 13.65
N PRO A 21 -1.54 -11.03 14.00
CA PRO A 21 -0.88 -11.62 15.16
C PRO A 21 0.65 -11.57 15.10
N TYR A 22 1.23 -11.70 13.90
CA TYR A 22 2.67 -11.61 13.71
C TYR A 22 3.18 -10.20 13.99
N TYR A 23 2.54 -9.18 13.39
CA TYR A 23 2.92 -7.77 13.59
C TYR A 23 2.66 -7.27 15.02
N ARG A 24 1.73 -7.88 15.76
CA ARG A 24 1.53 -7.60 17.19
C ARG A 24 2.62 -8.19 18.08
N THR A 25 3.20 -9.33 17.70
CA THR A 25 4.17 -10.08 18.53
C THR A 25 5.64 -9.83 18.17
N HIS A 26 5.93 -9.36 16.95
CA HIS A 26 7.28 -9.14 16.43
C HIS A 26 7.68 -7.66 16.35
N THR A 27 7.35 -6.89 17.40
CA THR A 27 7.57 -5.43 17.47
C THR A 27 9.04 -5.01 17.43
N HIS A 28 9.94 -5.95 17.73
CA HIS A 28 11.39 -5.78 17.64
C HIS A 28 11.93 -5.81 16.20
N ILE A 29 11.16 -6.35 15.24
CA ILE A 29 11.53 -6.43 13.81
C ILE A 29 10.81 -5.33 13.03
N VAL A 30 9.53 -5.10 13.35
CA VAL A 30 8.69 -4.11 12.66
C VAL A 30 7.92 -3.33 13.70
N ARG A 31 7.99 -2.00 13.64
CA ARG A 31 7.18 -1.14 14.50
C ARG A 31 5.71 -1.37 14.20
N THR A 32 4.95 -1.75 15.22
CA THR A 32 3.49 -1.84 15.13
C THR A 32 2.93 -0.47 14.73
N PRO A 33 2.17 -0.38 13.62
CA PRO A 33 1.49 0.85 13.25
C PRO A 33 0.60 1.35 14.38
N ALA A 34 0.60 2.66 14.61
CA ALA A 34 -0.23 3.29 15.64
C ALA A 34 -1.71 2.87 15.57
N PRO A 35 -2.34 2.73 14.37
CA PRO A 35 -3.73 2.24 14.27
C PRO A 35 -3.99 0.88 14.90
N PHE A 36 -2.99 -0.01 15.00
CA PHE A 36 -3.16 -1.33 15.61
C PHE A 36 -3.05 -1.36 17.13
N SER A 37 -2.83 -0.21 17.75
CA SER A 37 -2.87 -0.04 19.21
C SER A 37 -4.26 0.33 19.72
N ASP A 38 -5.25 0.50 18.83
CA ASP A 38 -6.65 0.76 19.17
C ASP A 38 -7.39 -0.55 19.56
N SER A 39 -8.62 -0.40 20.05
CA SER A 39 -9.62 -1.46 20.16
C SER A 39 -9.83 -2.19 18.83
N ASP A 40 -10.31 -3.44 18.87
CA ASP A 40 -10.60 -4.19 17.65
C ASP A 40 -11.62 -3.48 16.74
N VAL A 41 -12.55 -2.72 17.32
CA VAL A 41 -13.50 -1.86 16.57
C VAL A 41 -12.78 -0.69 15.91
N GLY A 42 -11.88 0.00 16.62
CA GLY A 42 -11.10 1.10 16.07
C GLY A 42 -10.16 0.66 14.94
N ILE A 43 -9.52 -0.50 15.10
CA ILE A 43 -8.71 -1.13 14.04
C ILE A 43 -9.58 -1.39 12.81
N ARG A 44 -10.76 -2.00 13.00
CA ARG A 44 -11.65 -2.31 11.89
C ARG A 44 -12.11 -1.05 11.16
N LEU A 45 -12.49 -0.01 11.89
CA LEU A 45 -12.90 1.28 11.31
C LEU A 45 -11.80 1.90 10.47
N HIS A 46 -10.55 1.85 10.95
CA HIS A 46 -9.40 2.36 10.22
C HIS A 46 -9.17 1.56 8.93
N LEU A 47 -9.30 0.23 8.98
CA LEU A 47 -9.16 -0.64 7.81
C LEU A 47 -10.28 -0.39 6.79
N ASP A 48 -11.52 -0.17 7.23
CA ASP A 48 -12.63 0.17 6.33
C ASP A 48 -12.38 1.51 5.60
N HIS A 49 -11.88 2.52 6.31
CA HIS A 49 -11.42 3.78 5.71
C HIS A 49 -10.28 3.57 4.68
N CYS A 50 -9.33 2.69 4.99
CA CYS A 50 -8.24 2.34 4.07
C CYS A 50 -8.77 1.69 2.79
N ILE A 51 -9.71 0.75 2.92
CA ILE A 51 -10.34 0.06 1.79
C ILE A 51 -11.09 1.07 0.92
N GLU A 52 -11.87 1.97 1.53
CA GLU A 52 -12.65 2.96 0.80
C GLU A 52 -11.75 3.98 0.08
N THR A 53 -10.68 4.44 0.74
CA THR A 53 -9.68 5.32 0.13
C THR A 53 -9.08 4.67 -1.13
N LEU A 54 -8.63 3.41 -1.02
CA LEU A 54 -8.05 2.68 -2.15
C LEU A 54 -9.08 2.44 -3.26
N ARG A 55 -10.34 2.11 -2.92
CA ARG A 55 -11.42 1.92 -3.89
C ARG A 55 -11.67 3.20 -4.70
N LEU A 56 -11.78 4.35 -4.04
CA LEU A 56 -11.99 5.65 -4.69
C LEU A 56 -10.81 6.01 -5.60
N THR A 57 -9.57 5.80 -5.13
CA THR A 57 -8.36 5.99 -5.93
C THR A 57 -8.35 5.11 -7.18
N LEU A 58 -8.65 3.81 -7.05
CA LEU A 58 -8.68 2.88 -8.18
C LEU A 58 -9.72 3.30 -9.23
N MET A 59 -10.90 3.74 -8.78
CA MET A 59 -11.93 4.25 -9.68
C MET A 59 -11.54 5.58 -10.34
N CYS A 60 -10.82 6.45 -9.62
CA CYS A 60 -10.36 7.73 -10.16
C CYS A 60 -9.28 7.53 -11.23
N HIS A 61 -8.35 6.60 -11.01
CA HIS A 61 -7.29 6.32 -11.98
C HIS A 61 -7.77 5.47 -13.17
N GLY A 62 -8.64 4.48 -12.94
CA GLY A 62 -9.28 3.68 -13.98
C GLY A 62 -8.30 3.05 -14.97
N ASP A 63 -7.47 2.09 -14.53
CA ASP A 63 -6.54 1.39 -15.44
C ASP A 63 -7.31 0.58 -16.49
N THR A 64 -7.12 0.91 -17.76
CA THR A 64 -7.77 0.27 -18.91
C THR A 64 -6.95 -0.87 -19.51
N THR A 65 -5.78 -1.20 -18.94
CA THR A 65 -4.94 -2.31 -19.38
C THR A 65 -5.68 -3.63 -19.17
N PRO A 66 -5.94 -4.43 -20.23
CA PRO A 66 -6.63 -5.71 -20.11
C PRO A 66 -5.88 -6.67 -19.18
N SER A 67 -6.60 -7.42 -18.36
CA SER A 67 -6.04 -8.54 -17.63
C SER A 67 -6.06 -9.77 -18.53
N LEU A 68 -4.92 -10.08 -19.12
CA LEU A 68 -4.77 -11.23 -20.00
C LEU A 68 -4.62 -12.52 -19.19
N MET A 69 -5.03 -13.64 -19.77
CA MET A 69 -4.85 -14.97 -19.20
C MET A 69 -3.96 -15.79 -20.12
N MET A 70 -3.11 -16.63 -19.54
CA MET A 70 -2.22 -17.55 -20.24
C MET A 70 -2.55 -18.98 -19.86
N GLU A 71 -2.30 -19.91 -20.78
CA GLU A 71 -2.33 -21.34 -20.46
C GLU A 71 -1.22 -21.65 -19.46
N ASP A 72 -1.60 -22.33 -18.39
CA ASP A 72 -0.70 -22.69 -17.30
C ASP A 72 -1.10 -24.06 -16.73
N PRO A 73 -0.46 -25.14 -17.20
CA PRO A 73 -0.77 -26.50 -16.74
C PRO A 73 -0.52 -26.73 -15.24
N GLU A 74 0.32 -25.90 -14.61
CA GLU A 74 0.63 -26.00 -13.17
C GLU A 74 -0.39 -25.24 -12.31
N SER A 75 -1.18 -24.34 -12.92
CA SER A 75 -2.27 -23.66 -12.25
C SER A 75 -3.44 -24.64 -12.00
N PRO A 76 -4.08 -24.62 -10.81
CA PRO A 76 -5.27 -25.44 -10.52
C PRO A 76 -6.43 -25.26 -11.51
N LEU A 77 -6.46 -24.13 -12.23
CA LEU A 77 -7.51 -23.80 -13.20
C LEU A 77 -7.06 -24.01 -14.65
N GLY A 78 -5.84 -24.50 -14.89
CA GLY A 78 -5.25 -24.64 -16.24
C GLY A 78 -4.90 -23.32 -16.92
N VAL A 79 -5.13 -22.19 -16.24
CA VAL A 79 -4.83 -20.84 -16.70
C VAL A 79 -4.32 -19.99 -15.54
N SER A 80 -3.47 -19.01 -15.83
CA SER A 80 -3.04 -17.99 -14.88
C SER A 80 -3.08 -16.59 -15.49
N THR A 81 -3.16 -15.56 -14.65
CA THR A 81 -3.18 -14.18 -15.10
C THR A 81 -1.79 -13.76 -15.58
N ASP A 82 -1.71 -13.11 -16.74
CA ASP A 82 -0.49 -12.48 -17.21
C ASP A 82 -0.23 -11.17 -16.47
N PHE A 83 0.78 -11.20 -15.59
CA PHE A 83 1.24 -10.01 -14.87
C PHE A 83 2.28 -9.19 -15.66
N SER A 84 2.70 -9.63 -16.85
CA SER A 84 3.69 -8.95 -17.70
C SER A 84 3.08 -7.92 -18.65
N SER A 85 1.75 -7.83 -18.71
CA SER A 85 1.04 -6.83 -19.49
C SER A 85 1.53 -5.42 -19.19
N HIS A 86 1.90 -4.68 -20.24
CA HIS A 86 2.50 -3.35 -20.11
C HIS A 86 1.47 -2.34 -19.60
N ARG A 87 1.81 -1.64 -18.52
CA ARG A 87 0.98 -0.57 -17.93
C ARG A 87 1.68 0.76 -18.10
N MET A 88 0.91 1.82 -18.32
CA MET A 88 1.45 3.19 -18.35
C MET A 88 1.38 3.81 -16.96
N CYS A 89 2.53 4.00 -16.33
CA CYS A 89 2.62 4.60 -15.00
C CYS A 89 2.88 6.10 -15.05
N ARG A 90 2.45 6.81 -14.00
CA ARG A 90 2.97 8.16 -13.71
C ARG A 90 4.42 8.06 -13.25
N ASN A 91 5.21 9.11 -13.42
CA ASN A 91 6.57 9.17 -12.91
C ASN A 91 6.55 9.26 -11.37
N PHE A 92 6.56 8.09 -10.71
CA PHE A 92 6.51 8.00 -9.26
C PHE A 92 7.72 8.65 -8.60
N GLU A 93 8.91 8.51 -9.19
CA GLU A 93 10.13 9.13 -8.67
C GLU A 93 10.03 10.66 -8.70
N GLY A 94 9.53 11.22 -9.80
CA GLY A 94 9.29 12.65 -9.91
C GLY A 94 8.28 13.16 -8.88
N ILE A 95 7.20 12.40 -8.62
CA ILE A 95 6.23 12.72 -7.57
C ILE A 95 6.89 12.67 -6.19
N ARG A 96 7.72 11.65 -5.93
CA ARG A 96 8.44 11.47 -4.67
C ARG A 96 9.40 12.62 -4.41
N GLU A 97 10.21 12.97 -5.39
CA GLU A 97 11.20 14.04 -5.25
C GLU A 97 10.50 15.39 -5.07
N TRP A 98 9.49 15.70 -5.89
CA TRP A 98 8.71 16.93 -5.73
C TRP A 98 8.08 17.01 -4.33
N THR A 99 7.56 15.90 -3.80
CA THR A 99 6.98 15.85 -2.45
C THR A 99 8.02 16.16 -1.38
N ARG A 100 9.24 15.60 -1.53
CA ARG A 100 10.36 15.80 -0.60
C ARG A 100 10.81 17.26 -0.59
N GLU A 101 10.89 17.89 -1.75
CA GLU A 101 11.30 19.29 -1.91
C GLU A 101 10.23 20.28 -1.43
N ASN A 102 8.95 19.93 -1.57
CA ASN A 102 7.81 20.83 -1.32
C ASN A 102 7.03 20.46 -0.05
N GLN A 103 7.60 19.63 0.82
CA GLN A 103 6.97 19.30 2.09
C GLN A 103 6.84 20.55 2.97
N ILE A 104 5.65 20.76 3.56
CA ILE A 104 5.45 21.82 4.54
C ILE A 104 6.24 21.42 5.79
N VAL A 105 7.35 22.12 6.05
CA VAL A 105 8.20 21.88 7.21
C VAL A 105 7.38 22.13 8.48
N GLY A 106 7.12 21.07 9.26
CA GLY A 106 6.31 21.18 10.47
C GLY A 106 5.90 19.87 11.16
N THR A 107 6.01 18.71 10.51
CA THR A 107 5.71 17.42 11.17
C THR A 107 6.91 16.48 11.08
N LYS A 108 7.55 16.27 12.22
CA LYS A 108 8.75 15.45 12.48
C LYS A 108 8.59 13.93 12.19
N ALA A 109 7.61 13.52 11.38
CA ALA A 109 7.13 12.14 11.32
C ALA A 109 7.54 11.36 10.05
N MET A 110 8.29 11.97 9.12
CA MET A 110 8.56 11.38 7.80
C MET A 110 10.05 11.32 7.41
N GLU A 111 10.96 11.48 8.37
CA GLU A 111 12.38 11.16 8.17
C GLU A 111 12.61 9.69 8.58
N TRP A 112 12.18 8.75 7.75
CA TRP A 112 12.72 7.39 7.80
C TRP A 112 13.72 7.26 6.66
N GLU A 113 15.01 7.18 6.99
CA GLU A 113 16.03 6.70 6.07
C GLU A 113 16.32 5.23 6.42
N PRO A 114 16.31 4.31 5.43
CA PRO A 114 16.79 2.95 5.67
C PRO A 114 18.26 3.02 6.10
N GLU A 115 18.62 2.30 7.17
CA GLU A 115 20.02 2.10 7.53
C GLU A 115 20.74 1.48 6.33
N LYS A 116 21.74 2.19 5.81
CA LYS A 116 22.66 1.67 4.81
C LYS A 116 23.58 0.68 5.52
N ASN A 117 23.37 -0.61 5.28
CA ASN A 117 24.37 -1.65 5.53
C ASN A 117 25.01 -2.04 4.19
#